data_AF-A0A447QVM3-F1
#
_entry.id   AF-A0A447QVM3-F1
#
_cell.length_a   1.000
_cell.length_b   1.000
_cell.length_c   1.000
_cell.angle_alpha   90.00
_cell.angle_beta   90.00
_cell.angle_gamma   90.00
#
_symmetry.space_group_name_H-M   'P 1'
#
loop_
_entity.id
_entity.type
_entity.pdbx_description
1 polymer ?
#
loop_
_entity_poly.entity_id
_entity_poly.type
_entity_poly.pdbx_seq_one_letter_code
_entity_poly.pdbx_strand_id
1 'polypeptide(L)'
;MNPLSTIAELQDLALDLPRFEQTLTQFAQTLQLDLSQFAADHISVRCHQNATAERWLSGFKQCAEVMSDAVINGRPIYLFDLHQPLQLGRGGLTALNCRFPATSVTRMKGGSMLNW
;
A
#
# COMPACT_ATOMS: atom_id res chain seq x y z
N MET A 1 -5.47 -10.17 -12.75
CA MET A 1 -4.37 -9.30 -13.23
C MET A 1 -4.15 -8.24 -12.16
N ASN A 2 -2.91 -7.96 -11.75
CA ASN A 2 -2.63 -6.95 -10.72
C ASN A 2 -2.66 -5.55 -11.36
N PRO A 3 -3.57 -4.63 -10.98
CA PRO A 3 -3.67 -3.31 -11.62
C PRO A 3 -2.40 -2.47 -11.47
N LEU A 4 -1.55 -2.75 -10.46
CA LEU A 4 -0.28 -2.06 -10.27
C LEU A 4 0.77 -2.44 -11.33
N SER A 5 0.71 -3.66 -11.89
CA SER A 5 1.78 -4.14 -12.77
C SER A 5 1.79 -3.49 -14.15
N THR A 6 0.69 -2.83 -14.54
CA THR A 6 0.57 -2.14 -15.83
C THR A 6 1.00 -0.68 -15.78
N ILE A 7 1.31 -0.15 -14.59
CA ILE A 7 1.69 1.26 -14.37
C ILE A 7 3.17 1.31 -14.00
N ALA A 8 3.96 1.99 -14.82
CA ALA A 8 5.41 2.07 -14.66
C ALA A 8 5.81 2.64 -13.30
N GLU A 9 5.06 3.63 -12.81
CA GLU A 9 5.28 4.26 -11.51
C GLU A 9 5.00 3.35 -10.32
N LEU A 10 4.31 2.22 -10.49
CA LEU A 10 3.91 1.30 -9.40
C LEU A 10 4.58 -0.07 -9.51
N GLN A 11 5.52 -0.23 -10.44
CA GLN A 11 6.15 -1.52 -10.73
C GLN A 11 6.87 -2.12 -9.52
N ASP A 12 7.51 -1.29 -8.68
CA ASP A 12 8.18 -1.71 -7.46
C ASP A 12 7.18 -2.25 -6.42
N LEU A 13 6.02 -1.62 -6.28
CA LEU A 13 4.95 -2.12 -5.40
C LEU A 13 4.34 -3.42 -5.93
N ALA A 14 4.16 -3.54 -7.25
CA ALA A 14 3.68 -4.77 -7.87
C ALA A 14 4.62 -5.96 -7.63
N LEU A 15 5.94 -5.70 -7.64
CA LEU A 15 6.98 -6.71 -7.39
C LEU A 15 7.11 -7.07 -5.89
N ASP A 16 6.86 -6.13 -4.98
CA ASP A 16 6.96 -6.36 -3.53
C ASP A 16 5.69 -7.01 -2.94
N LEU A 17 4.54 -6.89 -3.62
CA LEU A 17 3.26 -7.43 -3.14
C LEU A 17 3.30 -8.93 -2.77
N PRO A 18 3.88 -9.85 -3.58
CA PRO A 18 3.97 -11.27 -3.20
C PRO A 18 4.78 -11.51 -1.91
N ARG A 19 5.83 -10.71 -1.70
CA ARG A 19 6.64 -10.79 -0.47
C ARG A 19 5.83 -10.30 0.74
N PHE A 20 5.05 -9.24 0.57
CA PHE A 20 4.13 -8.77 1.62
C PHE A 20 3.10 -9.83 1.99
N GLU A 21 2.46 -10.48 1.00
CA GLU A 21 1.49 -11.57 1.23
C GLU A 21 2.09 -12.73 2.04
N GLN A 22 3.31 -13.13 1.69
CA GLN A 22 4.03 -14.17 2.42
C GLN A 22 4.31 -13.76 3.86
N THR A 23 4.75 -12.51 4.07
CA THR A 23 5.04 -11.97 5.41
C THR A 23 3.79 -11.91 6.27
N LEU A 24 2.67 -11.43 5.70
CA LEU A 24 1.37 -11.37 6.37
C LEU A 24 0.88 -12.77 6.77
N THR A 25 1.03 -13.75 5.87
CA THR A 25 0.65 -15.15 6.14
C THR A 25 1.48 -15.74 7.28
N GLN A 26 2.80 -15.55 7.28
CA GLN A 26 3.69 -16.02 8.35
C GLN A 26 3.37 -15.35 9.70
N PHE A 27 3.05 -14.06 9.68
CA PHE A 27 2.67 -13.33 10.87
C PHE A 27 1.34 -13.85 11.45
N ALA A 28 0.34 -14.08 10.61
CA ALA A 28 -0.93 -14.67 11.03
C ALA A 28 -0.75 -16.07 11.62
N GLN A 29 0.10 -16.91 11.03
CA GLN A 29 0.47 -18.22 11.58
C GLN A 29 1.09 -18.11 12.98
N THR A 30 1.99 -17.15 13.17
CA THR A 30 2.62 -16.88 14.48
C THR A 30 1.58 -16.51 15.54
N LEU A 31 0.56 -15.74 15.14
CA LEU A 31 -0.55 -15.34 16.00
C LEU A 31 -1.67 -16.39 16.11
N GLN A 32 -1.56 -17.52 15.40
CA GLN A 32 -2.62 -18.52 15.26
C GLN A 32 -3.96 -17.92 14.77
N LEU A 33 -3.87 -16.93 13.88
CA LEU A 33 -5.00 -16.26 13.26
C LEU A 33 -5.34 -16.89 11.91
N ASP A 34 -6.61 -17.17 11.70
CA ASP A 34 -7.15 -17.56 10.40
C ASP A 34 -7.60 -16.31 9.63
N LEU A 35 -6.76 -15.87 8.68
CA LEU A 35 -7.01 -14.69 7.85
C LEU A 35 -8.29 -14.81 7.01
N SER A 36 -8.83 -16.01 6.77
CA SER A 36 -10.07 -16.17 6.00
C SER A 36 -11.32 -15.65 6.72
N GLN A 37 -11.22 -15.42 8.03
CA GLN A 37 -12.30 -14.89 8.86
C GLN A 37 -12.36 -13.35 8.85
N PHE A 38 -11.37 -12.70 8.21
CA PHE A 38 -11.25 -11.25 8.19
C PHE A 38 -11.33 -10.73 6.75
N ALA A 39 -12.02 -9.60 6.59
CA ALA A 39 -11.97 -8.82 5.37
C ALA A 39 -11.04 -7.63 5.61
N ALA A 40 -9.98 -7.54 4.82
CA ALA A 40 -9.15 -6.35 4.82
C ALA A 40 -9.92 -5.19 4.18
N ASP A 41 -9.91 -4.03 4.83
CA ASP A 41 -10.57 -2.82 4.35
C ASP A 41 -9.65 -2.02 3.42
N HIS A 42 -8.36 -1.90 3.76
CA HIS A 42 -7.38 -1.18 2.97
C HIS A 42 -5.95 -1.74 3.11
N ILE A 43 -5.07 -1.34 2.19
CA ILE A 43 -3.62 -1.55 2.29
C ILE A 43 -2.86 -0.23 2.40
N SER A 44 -1.84 -0.15 3.26
CA SER A 44 -0.98 1.04 3.36
C SER A 44 0.34 0.83 2.66
N VAL A 45 0.80 1.80 1.89
CA VAL A 45 2.18 1.87 1.39
C VAL A 45 2.96 2.98 2.08
N ARG A 46 4.23 2.69 2.39
CA ARG A 46 5.16 3.66 3.00
C ARG A 46 6.46 3.73 2.23
N CYS A 47 7.01 4.93 2.13
CA CYS A 47 8.34 5.18 1.61
C CYS A 47 9.08 6.22 2.46
N HIS A 48 10.37 6.39 2.18
CA HIS A 48 11.26 7.31 2.92
C HIS A 48 11.77 8.47 2.07
N GLN A 49 11.46 8.50 0.77
CA GLN A 49 11.90 9.54 -0.16
C GLN A 49 10.66 10.22 -0.76
N ASN A 50 10.63 11.55 -0.74
CA ASN A 50 9.51 12.31 -1.33
C ASN A 50 9.34 11.98 -2.82
N ALA A 51 10.44 11.81 -3.56
CA ALA A 51 10.40 11.40 -4.96
C ALA A 51 9.67 10.07 -5.19
N THR A 52 9.81 9.11 -4.28
CA THR A 52 9.05 7.84 -4.33
C THR A 52 7.57 8.07 -4.05
N ALA A 53 7.24 8.89 -3.05
CA ALA A 53 5.87 9.22 -2.72
C ALA A 53 5.15 9.95 -3.87
N GLU A 54 5.84 10.89 -4.52
CA GLU A 54 5.35 11.64 -5.68
C GLU A 54 5.15 10.72 -6.89
N ARG A 55 6.11 9.84 -7.16
CA ARG A 55 5.99 8.82 -8.22
C ARG A 55 4.78 7.92 -7.98
N TRP A 56 4.64 7.37 -6.78
CA TRP A 56 3.49 6.53 -6.44
C TRP A 56 2.18 7.29 -6.51
N LEU A 57 2.13 8.53 -6.03
CA LEU A 57 0.95 9.40 -6.16
C LEU A 57 0.55 9.58 -7.63
N SER A 58 1.52 9.81 -8.52
CA SER A 58 1.28 9.88 -9.97
C SER A 58 0.75 8.56 -10.53
N GLY A 59 1.32 7.43 -10.10
CA GLY A 59 0.86 6.11 -10.48
C GLY A 59 -0.58 5.81 -10.03
N PHE A 60 -0.89 6.03 -8.74
CA PHE A 60 -2.21 5.72 -8.19
C PHE A 60 -3.33 6.54 -8.84
N LYS A 61 -3.07 7.80 -9.19
CA LYS A 61 -4.03 8.63 -9.94
C LYS A 61 -4.41 8.06 -11.32
N GLN A 62 -3.66 7.10 -11.86
CA GLN A 62 -3.98 6.45 -13.13
C GLN A 62 -4.93 5.25 -12.98
N CYS A 63 -5.08 4.69 -11.77
CA CYS A 63 -5.90 3.50 -11.52
C CYS A 63 -6.82 3.62 -10.30
N ALA A 64 -7.00 4.81 -9.75
CA ALA A 64 -7.75 5.04 -8.53
C ALA A 64 -8.26 6.47 -8.43
N GLU A 65 -9.34 6.65 -7.67
CA GLU A 65 -9.86 7.96 -7.27
C GLU A 65 -9.33 8.36 -5.89
N VAL A 66 -9.04 9.64 -5.68
CA VAL A 66 -8.67 10.15 -4.35
C VAL A 66 -9.93 10.26 -3.50
N MET A 67 -10.02 9.46 -2.44
CA MET A 67 -11.07 9.58 -1.42
C MET A 67 -10.77 10.65 -0.38
N SER A 68 -9.49 10.86 -0.07
CA SER A 68 -9.04 11.83 0.93
C SER A 68 -7.57 12.23 0.69
N ASP A 69 -7.27 13.51 0.91
CA ASP A 69 -5.94 14.11 0.83
C ASP A 69 -5.61 14.93 2.10
N ALA A 70 -5.49 14.23 3.22
CA ALA A 70 -5.27 14.88 4.52
C ALA A 70 -3.79 15.21 4.76
N VAL A 71 -3.52 16.29 5.51
CA VAL A 71 -2.19 16.58 6.07
C VAL A 71 -2.20 16.23 7.55
N ILE A 72 -1.45 15.20 7.95
CA ILE A 72 -1.34 14.77 9.35
C ILE A 72 0.11 14.93 9.80
N ASN A 73 0.33 15.68 10.88
CA ASN A 73 1.67 15.99 11.42
C ASN A 73 2.62 16.58 10.35
N GLY A 74 2.09 17.47 9.50
CA GLY A 74 2.84 18.13 8.44
C GLY A 74 3.17 17.25 7.23
N ARG A 75 2.52 16.08 7.09
CA ARG A 75 2.77 15.14 5.99
C ARG A 75 1.49 14.86 5.20
N PRO A 76 1.53 14.96 3.87
CA PRO A 76 0.44 14.51 3.03
C PRO A 76 0.19 13.01 3.18
N ILE A 77 -1.08 12.64 3.29
CA ILE A 77 -1.57 11.26 3.28
C ILE A 77 -2.74 11.21 2.33
N TYR A 78 -2.62 10.36 1.32
CA TYR A 78 -3.66 10.13 0.34
C TYR A 78 -4.33 8.79 0.62
N LEU A 79 -5.66 8.77 0.61
CA LEU A 79 -6.46 7.56 0.56
C LEU A 79 -7.07 7.46 -0.84
N PHE A 80 -6.92 6.29 -1.45
CA PHE A 80 -7.36 6.00 -2.81
C PHE A 80 -8.40 4.88 -2.80
N ASP A 81 -9.38 4.99 -3.69
CA ASP A 81 -10.28 3.90 -4.09
C ASP A 81 -9.87 3.39 -5.48
N LEU A 82 -9.32 2.18 -5.53
CA LEU A 82 -8.82 1.57 -6.76
C LEU A 82 -9.97 1.19 -7.67
N HIS A 83 -9.86 1.51 -8.96
CA HIS A 83 -10.86 1.13 -9.96
C HIS A 83 -10.99 -0.40 -10.12
N GLN A 84 -9.92 -1.13 -9.81
CA GLN A 84 -9.90 -2.59 -9.75
C GLN A 84 -9.30 -3.06 -8.43
N PRO A 85 -9.91 -4.07 -7.77
CA PRO A 85 -9.40 -4.57 -6.51
C PRO A 85 -8.04 -5.26 -6.68
N LEU A 86 -7.14 -5.01 -5.73
CA LEU A 86 -5.94 -5.80 -5.54
C LEU A 86 -6.31 -7.16 -4.96
N GLN A 87 -5.85 -8.23 -5.61
CA GLN A 87 -6.02 -9.57 -5.08
C GLN A 87 -5.01 -9.76 -3.94
N LEU A 88 -5.52 -10.00 -2.74
CA LEU A 88 -4.72 -10.18 -1.53
C LEU A 88 -5.32 -11.35 -0.74
N GLY A 89 -4.66 -12.51 -0.82
CA GLY A 89 -5.21 -13.76 -0.28
C GLY A 89 -6.49 -14.22 -0.99
N ARG A 90 -7.55 -14.51 -0.24
CA ARG A 90 -8.86 -14.93 -0.80
C ARG A 90 -9.82 -13.77 -1.09
N GLY A 91 -9.48 -12.55 -0.67
CA GLY A 91 -10.30 -11.36 -0.82
C GLY A 91 -9.68 -10.35 -1.81
N GLY A 92 -10.54 -9.49 -2.36
CA GLY A 92 -10.11 -8.31 -3.11
C GLY A 92 -10.09 -7.08 -2.21
N LEU A 93 -9.04 -6.27 -2.32
CA LEU A 93 -8.86 -5.00 -1.62
C LEU A 93 -9.05 -3.84 -2.59
N THR A 94 -9.98 -2.92 -2.30
CA THR A 94 -10.22 -1.74 -3.16
C THR A 94 -9.55 -0.48 -2.64
N ALA A 95 -9.33 -0.33 -1.33
CA ALA A 95 -8.75 0.90 -0.79
C ALA A 95 -7.23 0.79 -0.55
N LEU A 96 -6.49 1.86 -0.88
CA LEU A 96 -5.05 1.97 -0.65
C LEU A 96 -4.71 3.33 -0.05
N ASN A 97 -3.86 3.37 0.99
CA ASN A 97 -3.32 4.61 1.52
C ASN A 97 -1.83 4.78 1.17
N CYS A 98 -1.43 6.01 0.83
CA CYS A 98 -0.06 6.38 0.53
C CYS A 98 0.38 7.54 1.45
N ARG A 99 1.38 7.28 2.29
CA ARG A 99 1.88 8.23 3.29
C ARG A 99 3.22 8.81 2.87
N PHE A 100 3.29 10.15 2.77
CA PHE A 100 4.54 10.83 2.52
C PHE A 100 5.50 10.72 3.72
N PRO A 101 6.82 10.72 3.48
CA PRO A 101 7.82 10.66 4.53
C PRO A 101 7.73 11.79 5.56
N ALA A 102 8.29 11.50 6.73
CA ALA A 102 8.62 12.49 7.73
C ALA A 102 9.70 13.47 7.27
N THR A 103 9.61 14.72 7.70
CA THR A 103 10.78 15.61 7.79
C THR A 103 11.84 15.06 8.77
N SER A 104 11.46 14.24 9.76
CA SER A 104 12.37 13.55 10.69
C SER A 104 12.56 12.09 10.26
N VAL A 105 13.62 11.82 9.50
CA VAL A 105 13.92 10.48 8.96
C VAL A 105 14.46 9.56 10.06
N THR A 106 13.65 8.63 10.55
CA THR A 106 14.19 7.41 11.16
C THR A 106 14.46 6.42 10.04
N ARG A 107 15.74 6.09 9.86
CA ARG A 107 16.28 5.29 8.75
C ARG A 107 15.78 3.84 8.80
N MET A 108 14.81 3.49 7.97
CA MET A 108 14.67 2.15 7.42
C MET A 108 14.97 2.22 5.92
N LYS A 109 15.75 1.26 5.40
CA LYS A 109 16.01 1.14 3.95
C LYS A 109 14.92 0.25 3.35
N GLY A 110 14.05 0.82 2.53
CA GLY A 110 13.03 0.09 1.78
C GLY A 110 11.63 0.69 1.93
N GLY A 111 10.85 0.70 0.85
CA GLY A 111 9.40 0.86 0.96
C GLY A 111 8.79 -0.41 1.55
N SER A 112 7.72 -0.28 2.32
CA SER A 112 7.01 -1.42 2.90
C SER A 112 5.52 -1.19 2.77
N MET A 113 4.80 -2.24 2.37
CA MET A 113 3.37 -2.36 2.59
C MET A 113 3.13 -2.67 4.08
N LEU A 114 2.12 -2.06 4.67
CA LEU A 114 1.61 -2.33 6.02
C LEU A 114 0.08 -2.36 5.92
N ASN A 115 -0.56 -3.43 6.36
CA ASN A 115 -1.99 -3.39 6.65
C ASN A 115 -2.16 -3.06 8.14
N TRP A 116 -3.19 -2.29 8.46
CA TRP A 116 -3.84 -2.38 9.77
C TRP A 116 -5.11 -3.20 9.58
#